data_AF-A0A1F2RVI9-F1
#
_entry.id   AF-A0A1F2RVI9-F1
#
_cell.length_a   1.000
_cell.length_b   1.000
_cell.length_c   1.000
_cell.angle_alpha   90.00
_cell.angle_beta   90.00
_cell.angle_gamma   90.00
#
_symmetry.space_group_name_H-M   'P 1'
#
loop_
_entity.id
_entity.type
_entity.pdbx_description
1 polymer ?
#
loop_
_entity_poly.entity_id
_entity_poly.type
_entity_poly.pdbx_seq_one_letter_code
_entity_poly.pdbx_strand_id
1 'polypeptide(L)'
;MKNCRTLLSLLGVVALFASAALAQNGNGAPKGAHYNLNIIGVEKAKTADMTGSNRHTIFVALNNRDGVASRIYLIPAADFRVCDGNGFDAAFDCDGNQIQNTGAVFELPCNTNLSDTWDHDGDPATPEVPLDGVVPCEEEDFPTAYEVWARALGKIGGTATMTTCATEVGDVDGDGIADEEICSLENVVLLRTPGKQIFKNVTDELTSLVVCIDQDPTAAVDCDYVRYALFTDDFEDWVWQYYNTGLRLAQLRFYLL
;
A
#
# COMPACT_ATOMS: atom_id res chain seq x y z
N MET A 1 17.79 55.08 -47.27
CA MET A 1 16.34 54.81 -47.45
C MET A 1 16.16 53.30 -47.35
N LYS A 2 15.77 52.79 -46.17
CA LYS A 2 14.47 52.10 -45.92
C LYS A 2 14.20 51.01 -46.97
N ASN A 3 14.19 49.72 -46.63
CA ASN A 3 13.01 49.01 -46.11
C ASN A 3 13.45 47.74 -45.34
N CYS A 4 13.14 47.64 -44.04
CA CYS A 4 11.93 47.04 -43.46
C CYS A 4 11.98 45.50 -43.44
N ARG A 5 12.57 44.93 -42.37
CA ARG A 5 12.45 43.52 -42.01
C ARG A 5 11.37 43.43 -40.92
N THR A 6 10.21 42.92 -41.28
CA THR A 6 9.11 42.63 -40.36
C THR A 6 9.50 41.40 -39.52
N LEU A 7 9.82 41.60 -38.24
CA LEU A 7 9.80 40.52 -37.26
C LEU A 7 8.35 40.36 -36.77
N LEU A 8 7.73 39.23 -37.07
CA LEU A 8 6.48 38.81 -36.43
C LEU A 8 6.84 38.23 -35.05
N SER A 9 6.51 38.96 -34.00
CA SER A 9 6.59 38.48 -32.61
C SER A 9 5.40 37.55 -32.35
N LEU A 10 5.64 36.24 -32.28
CA LEU A 10 4.64 35.29 -31.76
C LEU A 10 4.60 35.42 -30.23
N LEU A 11 3.63 36.14 -29.68
CA LEU A 11 3.29 36.06 -28.26
C LEU A 11 2.55 34.72 -28.05
N GLY A 12 3.26 33.70 -27.57
CA GLY A 12 2.63 32.48 -27.07
C GLY A 12 1.87 32.78 -25.77
N VAL A 13 0.55 32.61 -25.80
CA VAL A 13 -0.30 32.67 -24.61
C VAL A 13 0.00 31.41 -23.78
N VAL A 14 0.71 31.58 -22.66
CA VAL A 14 0.83 30.53 -21.64
C VAL A 14 -0.49 30.49 -20.88
N ALA A 15 -1.33 29.50 -21.17
CA ALA A 15 -2.49 29.19 -20.37
C ALA A 15 -2.00 28.56 -19.05
N LEU A 16 -2.05 29.34 -17.97
CA LEU A 16 -1.91 28.82 -16.61
C LEU A 16 -3.15 28.01 -16.28
N PHE A 17 -3.07 26.69 -16.42
CA PHE A 17 -4.05 25.79 -15.84
C PHE A 17 -3.87 25.82 -14.32
N ALA A 18 -4.82 26.43 -13.63
CA ALA A 18 -4.92 26.29 -12.18
C ALA A 18 -5.45 24.88 -11.89
N SER A 19 -4.57 23.95 -11.52
CA SER A 19 -4.98 22.70 -10.91
C SER A 19 -5.74 23.03 -9.62
N ALA A 20 -6.94 22.47 -9.47
CA ALA A 20 -7.71 22.60 -8.25
C ALA A 20 -6.95 21.87 -7.13
N ALA A 21 -6.19 22.62 -6.34
CA ALA A 21 -5.58 22.10 -5.13
C ALA A 21 -6.72 21.69 -4.18
N LEU A 22 -6.93 20.39 -4.00
CA LEU A 22 -7.72 19.86 -2.90
C LEU A 22 -7.19 20.49 -1.61
N ALA A 23 -8.09 20.97 -0.75
CA ALA A 23 -7.75 21.69 0.48
C ALA A 23 -7.02 20.75 1.45
N GLN A 24 -5.71 20.59 1.27
CA GLN A 24 -4.87 19.81 2.16
C GLN A 24 -4.79 20.52 3.52
N ASN A 25 -5.19 19.80 4.57
CA ASN A 25 -5.07 20.28 5.94
C ASN A 25 -3.60 20.47 6.33
N GLY A 26 -3.33 21.17 7.43
CA GLY A 26 -1.97 21.40 7.90
C GLY A 26 -1.16 20.12 8.20
N ASN A 27 -1.79 18.94 8.25
CA ASN A 27 -1.14 17.61 8.38
C ASN A 27 -1.27 16.72 7.13
N GLY A 28 -1.87 17.18 6.03
CA GLY A 28 -2.02 16.44 4.76
C GLY A 28 -3.22 15.49 4.67
N ALA A 29 -3.76 14.98 5.79
CA ALA A 29 -4.85 13.97 5.78
C ALA A 29 -6.27 14.60 5.79
N PRO A 30 -7.32 13.82 5.43
CA PRO A 30 -8.72 14.20 5.57
C PRO A 30 -9.13 14.50 7.01
N LYS A 31 -10.24 15.25 7.17
CA LYS A 31 -10.91 15.44 8.46
C LYS A 31 -12.00 14.39 8.62
N GLY A 32 -12.21 13.92 9.84
CA GLY A 32 -13.33 13.02 10.14
C GLY A 32 -12.95 11.90 11.10
N ALA A 33 -13.93 11.04 11.38
CA ALA A 33 -13.71 9.77 12.04
C ALA A 33 -12.76 8.92 11.18
N HIS A 34 -11.84 8.23 11.83
CA HIS A 34 -10.89 7.35 11.18
C HIS A 34 -10.39 6.31 12.17
N TYR A 35 -10.03 5.14 11.66
CA TYR A 35 -9.22 4.18 12.40
C TYR A 35 -7.75 4.60 12.29
N ASN A 36 -6.99 4.49 13.38
CA ASN A 36 -5.56 4.83 13.38
C ASN A 36 -4.74 3.60 13.71
N LEU A 37 -3.92 3.12 12.78
CA LEU A 37 -2.94 2.06 13.01
C LEU A 37 -1.54 2.65 13.20
N ASN A 38 -0.81 2.17 14.21
CA ASN A 38 0.60 2.48 14.39
C ASN A 38 1.43 1.22 14.17
N ILE A 39 2.40 1.26 13.26
CA ILE A 39 3.39 0.19 13.08
C ILE A 39 4.71 0.68 13.68
N ILE A 40 5.18 0.02 14.72
CA ILE A 40 6.30 0.46 15.55
C ILE A 40 7.48 -0.49 15.37
N GLY A 41 8.57 0.03 14.81
CA GLY A 41 9.84 -0.69 14.71
C GLY A 41 10.54 -0.80 16.06
N VAL A 42 10.84 -2.02 16.48
CA VAL A 42 11.53 -2.30 17.76
C VAL A 42 12.82 -3.11 17.56
N GLU A 43 13.84 -2.79 18.36
CA GLU A 43 15.15 -3.48 18.33
C GLU A 43 15.12 -4.85 19.02
N LYS A 44 14.22 -5.00 19.99
CA LYS A 44 14.04 -6.24 20.75
C LYS A 44 12.62 -6.72 20.53
N ALA A 45 12.50 -8.00 20.15
CA ALA A 45 11.23 -8.69 20.03
C ALA A 45 10.37 -8.47 21.28
N LYS A 46 9.07 -8.35 21.07
CA LYS A 46 8.10 -8.37 22.16
C LYS A 46 7.84 -9.83 22.53
N THR A 47 7.69 -10.09 23.82
CA THR A 47 7.44 -11.44 24.37
C THR A 47 6.05 -11.56 24.98
N ALA A 48 5.19 -10.56 24.74
CA ALA A 48 3.81 -10.58 25.19
C ALA A 48 2.96 -10.93 23.98
N ASP A 49 2.04 -11.89 24.11
CA ASP A 49 1.25 -12.44 22.99
C ASP A 49 0.51 -11.35 22.21
N MET A 50 0.01 -10.29 22.87
CA MET A 50 -0.65 -9.14 22.23
C MET A 50 -1.88 -9.47 21.35
N THR A 51 -2.26 -10.74 21.23
CA THR A 51 -3.47 -11.25 20.58
C THR A 51 -4.74 -10.69 21.23
N GLY A 52 -5.74 -10.34 20.43
CA GLY A 52 -7.03 -9.83 20.88
C GLY A 52 -6.97 -8.49 21.61
N SER A 53 -5.88 -7.73 21.44
CA SER A 53 -5.74 -6.43 22.09
C SER A 53 -6.44 -5.33 21.29
N ASN A 54 -7.21 -4.47 21.94
CA ASN A 54 -7.76 -3.25 21.33
C ASN A 54 -6.69 -2.19 21.04
N ARG A 55 -5.42 -2.59 20.93
CA ARG A 55 -4.31 -1.71 20.63
C ARG A 55 -4.25 -1.63 19.12
N HIS A 56 -4.49 -0.46 18.56
CA HIS A 56 -4.28 -0.20 17.14
C HIS A 56 -2.77 -0.07 16.84
N THR A 57 -1.97 -1.04 17.29
CA THR A 57 -0.52 -1.03 17.26
C THR A 57 0.03 -2.39 16.89
N ILE A 58 0.90 -2.43 15.89
CA ILE A 58 1.67 -3.60 15.48
C ILE A 58 3.15 -3.31 15.75
N PHE A 59 3.88 -4.29 16.29
CA PHE A 59 5.30 -4.24 16.52
C PHE A 59 6.04 -5.09 15.49
N VAL A 60 7.01 -4.47 14.81
CA VAL A 60 7.79 -5.10 13.75
C VAL A 60 9.29 -4.97 14.02
N ALA A 61 10.09 -5.77 13.34
CA ALA A 61 11.55 -5.68 13.43
C ALA A 61 12.03 -4.30 12.98
N LEU A 62 12.99 -3.73 13.72
CA LEU A 62 13.73 -2.54 13.30
C LEU A 62 15.04 -2.95 12.62
N ASN A 63 15.36 -2.35 11.48
CA ASN A 63 16.52 -2.69 10.63
C ASN A 63 16.44 -4.08 10.02
N ASN A 64 15.22 -4.62 9.92
CA ASN A 64 14.91 -5.99 9.52
C ASN A 64 15.60 -7.05 10.38
N ARG A 65 15.07 -8.27 10.35
CA ARG A 65 15.70 -9.43 11.00
C ARG A 65 16.56 -10.12 9.96
N ASP A 66 17.87 -9.87 9.97
CA ASP A 66 18.81 -10.48 9.02
C ASP A 66 18.46 -10.18 7.54
N GLY A 67 17.85 -9.01 7.28
CA GLY A 67 17.38 -8.62 5.95
C GLY A 67 15.98 -9.11 5.58
N VAL A 68 15.29 -9.82 6.48
CA VAL A 68 13.92 -10.31 6.25
C VAL A 68 12.90 -9.27 6.71
N ALA A 69 11.93 -8.98 5.84
CA ALA A 69 10.80 -8.10 6.14
C ALA A 69 9.92 -8.69 7.25
N SER A 70 9.33 -7.83 8.08
CA SER A 70 8.26 -8.28 8.99
C SER A 70 6.99 -8.52 8.19
N ARG A 71 6.25 -9.58 8.52
CA ARG A 71 5.01 -9.95 7.83
C ARG A 71 3.81 -9.51 8.66
N ILE A 72 2.87 -8.82 8.04
CA ILE A 72 1.58 -8.43 8.61
C ILE A 72 0.50 -9.05 7.73
N TYR A 73 -0.09 -10.15 8.18
CA TYR A 73 -1.13 -10.86 7.44
C TYR A 73 -2.44 -10.09 7.49
N LEU A 74 -3.15 -10.11 6.37
CA LEU A 74 -4.39 -9.39 6.13
C LEU A 74 -5.54 -10.40 6.07
N ILE A 75 -6.62 -10.12 6.78
CA ILE A 75 -7.81 -10.98 6.80
C ILE A 75 -9.05 -10.12 6.50
N PRO A 76 -9.98 -10.60 5.64
CA PRO A 76 -11.21 -9.88 5.35
C PRO A 76 -12.09 -9.75 6.60
N ALA A 77 -12.54 -8.53 6.89
CA ALA A 77 -13.52 -8.27 7.94
C ALA A 77 -14.29 -6.96 7.70
N ALA A 78 -15.47 -6.79 8.28
CA ALA A 78 -16.24 -5.55 8.14
C ALA A 78 -15.61 -4.33 8.83
N ASP A 79 -14.72 -4.54 9.81
CA ASP A 79 -14.11 -3.50 10.63
C ASP A 79 -12.58 -3.57 10.59
N PHE A 80 -11.92 -2.46 10.88
CA PHE A 80 -10.46 -2.42 11.05
C PHE A 80 -10.06 -2.88 12.45
N ARG A 81 -9.20 -3.90 12.56
CA ARG A 81 -8.77 -4.43 13.86
C ARG A 81 -7.39 -5.07 13.81
N VAL A 82 -6.58 -4.83 14.83
CA VAL A 82 -5.35 -5.62 15.04
C VAL A 82 -5.74 -6.89 15.81
N CYS A 83 -5.64 -8.05 15.16
CA CYS A 83 -5.86 -9.35 15.80
C CYS A 83 -4.63 -9.76 16.60
N ASP A 84 -3.46 -9.63 15.98
CA ASP A 84 -2.17 -9.87 16.59
C ASP A 84 -1.23 -8.70 16.33
N GLY A 85 -0.79 -8.06 17.41
CA GLY A 85 0.11 -6.92 17.36
C GLY A 85 1.59 -7.29 17.37
N ASN A 86 1.96 -8.56 17.44
CA ASN A 86 3.33 -9.00 17.62
C ASN A 86 3.89 -9.65 16.35
N GLY A 87 4.77 -8.95 15.63
CA GLY A 87 5.41 -9.49 14.42
C GLY A 87 6.57 -10.46 14.67
N PHE A 88 6.72 -11.01 15.88
CA PHE A 88 7.92 -11.77 16.29
C PHE A 88 7.64 -13.21 16.74
N ASP A 89 6.37 -13.56 16.93
CA ASP A 89 5.87 -14.86 17.33
C ASP A 89 4.79 -15.33 16.34
N ALA A 90 4.20 -16.49 16.61
CA ALA A 90 3.18 -17.10 15.77
C ALA A 90 2.00 -16.14 15.57
N ALA A 91 1.50 -16.07 14.34
CA ALA A 91 0.44 -15.14 13.97
C ALA A 91 -0.92 -15.77 14.27
N PHE A 92 -1.77 -15.06 15.02
CA PHE A 92 -3.12 -15.50 15.35
C PHE A 92 -4.19 -14.57 14.77
N ASP A 93 -5.21 -15.15 14.18
CA ASP A 93 -6.42 -14.40 13.79
C ASP A 93 -7.21 -13.93 15.03
N CYS A 94 -8.28 -13.18 14.79
CA CYS A 94 -9.08 -12.64 15.88
C CYS A 94 -9.94 -13.67 16.62
N ASP A 95 -10.07 -14.89 16.07
CA ASP A 95 -10.71 -16.03 16.72
C ASP A 95 -9.72 -16.87 17.54
N GLY A 96 -8.42 -16.53 17.46
CA GLY A 96 -7.34 -17.19 18.18
C GLY A 96 -6.79 -18.44 17.48
N ASN A 97 -7.07 -18.62 16.19
CA ASN A 97 -6.46 -19.66 15.38
C ASN A 97 -5.08 -19.20 14.92
N GLN A 98 -4.09 -20.07 15.04
CA GLN A 98 -2.78 -19.81 14.46
C GLN A 98 -2.87 -19.95 12.94
N ILE A 99 -2.60 -18.86 12.21
CA ILE A 99 -2.64 -18.87 10.74
C ILE A 99 -1.23 -19.05 10.15
N GLN A 100 -0.20 -18.53 10.83
CA GLN A 100 1.17 -18.53 10.31
C GLN A 100 2.19 -18.70 11.44
N ASN A 101 3.39 -19.18 11.08
CA ASN A 101 4.44 -19.48 12.06
C ASN A 101 5.08 -18.24 12.66
N THR A 102 5.04 -17.11 11.95
CA THR A 102 5.53 -15.81 12.47
C THR A 102 4.86 -14.66 11.75
N GLY A 103 4.38 -13.67 12.52
CA GLY A 103 3.91 -12.39 11.98
C GLY A 103 2.79 -11.77 12.80
N ALA A 104 2.44 -10.54 12.45
CA ALA A 104 1.29 -9.84 13.01
C ALA A 104 0.05 -10.06 12.13
N VAL A 105 -1.14 -9.74 12.63
CA VAL A 105 -2.40 -9.92 11.90
C VAL A 105 -3.28 -8.67 12.01
N PHE A 106 -3.74 -8.19 10.86
CA PHE A 106 -4.64 -7.05 10.73
C PHE A 106 -5.86 -7.42 9.89
N GLU A 107 -7.04 -7.16 10.44
CA GLU A 107 -8.32 -7.29 9.76
C GLU A 107 -8.72 -5.94 9.14
N LEU A 108 -9.24 -6.00 7.93
CA LEU A 108 -9.75 -4.86 7.17
C LEU A 108 -10.76 -5.34 6.10
N PRO A 109 -11.72 -4.49 5.71
CA PRO A 109 -12.63 -4.81 4.61
C PRO A 109 -11.91 -4.77 3.27
N CYS A 110 -12.44 -5.48 2.27
CA CYS A 110 -12.02 -5.25 0.89
C CYS A 110 -12.37 -3.83 0.45
N ASN A 111 -11.42 -3.12 -0.17
CA ASN A 111 -11.59 -1.73 -0.55
C ASN A 111 -12.23 -1.59 -1.94
N THR A 112 -13.37 -0.91 -2.02
CA THR A 112 -14.02 -0.60 -3.30
C THR A 112 -13.61 0.75 -3.89
N ASN A 113 -12.71 1.50 -3.23
CA ASN A 113 -12.21 2.80 -3.68
C ASN A 113 -10.77 2.63 -4.23
N LEU A 114 -10.67 2.02 -5.41
CA LEU A 114 -9.42 1.76 -6.11
C LEU A 114 -9.37 2.52 -7.44
N SER A 115 -8.17 2.93 -7.83
CA SER A 115 -7.91 3.55 -9.15
C SER A 115 -7.79 2.51 -10.27
N ASP A 116 -8.20 2.89 -11.48
CA ASP A 116 -8.00 2.16 -12.74
C ASP A 116 -6.73 2.60 -13.48
N THR A 117 -5.85 3.31 -12.78
CA THR A 117 -4.57 3.80 -13.29
C THR A 117 -3.43 3.37 -12.38
N TRP A 118 -2.22 3.39 -12.92
CA TRP A 118 -0.99 3.08 -12.20
C TRP A 118 0.05 4.17 -12.41
N ASP A 119 0.59 4.70 -11.30
CA ASP A 119 1.77 5.55 -11.27
C ASP A 119 3.03 4.66 -11.24
N HIS A 120 3.57 4.35 -12.42
CA HIS A 120 4.68 3.43 -12.62
C HIS A 120 5.99 3.87 -11.93
N ASP A 121 6.19 5.16 -11.66
CA ASP A 121 7.46 5.68 -11.14
C ASP A 121 7.35 6.64 -9.95
N GLY A 122 6.13 6.88 -9.46
CA GLY A 122 5.89 7.77 -8.32
C GLY A 122 6.23 9.23 -8.63
N ASP A 123 6.42 9.57 -9.91
CA ASP A 123 6.72 10.91 -10.38
C ASP A 123 5.42 11.58 -10.83
N PRO A 124 4.93 12.62 -10.14
CA PRO A 124 3.72 13.33 -10.57
C PRO A 124 3.86 14.04 -11.94
N ALA A 125 5.06 14.02 -12.55
CA ALA A 125 5.31 14.52 -13.89
C ALA A 125 5.15 13.46 -15.00
N THR A 126 5.10 12.17 -14.68
CA THR A 126 4.75 11.13 -15.65
C THR A 126 3.23 10.95 -15.69
N PRO A 127 2.64 10.75 -16.88
CA PRO A 127 1.24 10.40 -16.96
C PRO A 127 1.02 9.04 -16.32
N GLU A 128 0.04 8.95 -15.42
CA GLU A 128 -0.47 7.67 -14.95
C GLU A 128 -0.81 6.80 -16.17
N VAL A 129 -0.37 5.54 -16.15
CA VAL A 129 -0.64 4.58 -17.21
C VAL A 129 -1.97 3.90 -16.88
N PRO A 130 -2.95 3.85 -17.81
CA PRO A 130 -4.15 3.06 -17.60
C PRO A 130 -3.79 1.61 -17.31
N LEU A 131 -4.45 1.01 -16.33
CA LEU A 131 -4.39 -0.43 -16.11
C LEU A 131 -5.24 -1.14 -17.17
N ASP A 132 -4.85 -2.37 -17.50
CA ASP A 132 -5.59 -3.23 -18.42
C ASP A 132 -6.85 -3.80 -17.77
N GLY A 133 -6.89 -3.84 -16.43
CA GLY A 133 -8.06 -4.22 -15.66
C GLY A 133 -7.99 -3.90 -14.17
N VAL A 134 -9.17 -3.86 -13.53
CA VAL A 134 -9.32 -3.87 -12.08
C VAL A 134 -10.27 -5.01 -11.71
N VAL A 135 -9.79 -5.98 -10.94
CA VAL A 135 -10.60 -7.05 -10.35
C VAL A 135 -11.16 -6.56 -9.01
N PRO A 136 -12.49 -6.37 -8.91
CA PRO A 136 -13.10 -5.74 -7.74
C PRO A 136 -13.27 -6.72 -6.57
N CYS A 137 -13.64 -6.18 -5.41
CA CYS A 137 -14.06 -6.97 -4.25
C CYS A 137 -15.22 -7.92 -4.56
N GLU A 138 -15.22 -9.07 -3.91
CA GLU A 138 -16.36 -9.96 -3.87
C GLU A 138 -17.33 -9.59 -2.73
N GLU A 139 -18.59 -10.04 -2.80
CA GLU A 139 -19.61 -9.68 -1.81
C GLU A 139 -19.31 -10.23 -0.40
N GLU A 140 -18.60 -11.36 -0.33
CA GLU A 140 -18.24 -12.03 0.92
C GLU A 140 -17.05 -11.40 1.65
N ASP A 141 -16.28 -10.55 0.99
CA ASP A 141 -15.10 -9.87 1.56
C ASP A 141 -15.40 -8.48 2.15
N PHE A 142 -16.65 -8.28 2.56
CA PHE A 142 -17.10 -7.06 3.24
C PHE A 142 -16.77 -5.77 2.46
N PRO A 143 -17.18 -5.66 1.19
CA PRO A 143 -16.81 -4.55 0.31
C PRO A 143 -17.17 -3.20 0.94
N THR A 144 -16.15 -2.35 1.12
CA THR A 144 -16.29 -1.05 1.78
C THR A 144 -15.44 0.00 1.06
N ALA A 145 -15.98 1.20 0.84
CA ALA A 145 -15.21 2.30 0.27
C ALA A 145 -14.44 3.03 1.38
N TYR A 146 -13.11 3.09 1.28
CA TYR A 146 -12.28 3.86 2.21
C TYR A 146 -10.98 4.39 1.59
N GLU A 147 -10.35 5.34 2.27
CA GLU A 147 -9.02 5.84 1.95
C GLU A 147 -8.02 5.49 3.06
N VAL A 148 -6.79 5.15 2.66
CA VAL A 148 -5.66 4.94 3.55
C VAL A 148 -4.64 6.06 3.41
N TRP A 149 -4.25 6.63 4.54
CA TRP A 149 -3.30 7.73 4.59
C TRP A 149 -2.14 7.41 5.53
N ALA A 150 -0.90 7.46 5.04
CA ALA A 150 0.28 7.09 5.81
C ALA A 150 1.28 8.24 5.99
N ARG A 151 2.04 8.18 7.08
CA ARG A 151 3.24 9.03 7.30
C ARG A 151 4.29 8.34 8.17
N ALA A 152 5.53 8.74 7.96
CA ALA A 152 6.68 8.36 8.78
C ALA A 152 6.81 9.30 10.00
N LEU A 153 7.12 8.76 11.19
CA LEU A 153 7.35 9.50 12.43
C LEU A 153 8.54 8.92 13.21
N GLY A 154 8.91 9.60 14.30
CA GLY A 154 10.02 9.18 15.17
C GLY A 154 11.37 9.69 14.68
N LYS A 155 12.40 8.83 14.75
CA LYS A 155 13.80 9.18 14.47
C LYS A 155 14.00 9.54 12.99
N ILE A 156 14.65 10.68 12.76
CA ILE A 156 15.03 11.16 11.42
C ILE A 156 15.97 10.16 10.73
N GLY A 157 15.75 9.95 9.43
CA GLY A 157 16.55 9.08 8.57
C GLY A 157 16.09 7.62 8.52
N GLY A 158 15.13 7.23 9.35
CA GLY A 158 14.52 5.91 9.24
C GLY A 158 13.61 5.79 8.03
N THR A 159 13.66 4.64 7.35
CA THR A 159 12.77 4.31 6.24
C THR A 159 12.04 3.00 6.50
N ALA A 160 10.86 2.85 5.91
CA ALA A 160 10.24 1.56 5.71
C ALA A 160 9.58 1.51 4.34
N THR A 161 9.61 0.34 3.72
CA THR A 161 8.85 0.02 2.52
C THR A 161 7.78 -0.99 2.87
N MET A 162 6.55 -0.73 2.47
CA MET A 162 5.42 -1.65 2.61
C MET A 162 4.97 -2.08 1.23
N THR A 163 4.97 -3.39 0.99
CA THR A 163 4.51 -3.98 -0.27
C THR A 163 3.40 -4.97 0.03
N THR A 164 2.27 -4.86 -0.66
CA THR A 164 1.19 -5.85 -0.63
C THR A 164 1.62 -7.06 -1.45
N CYS A 165 1.54 -8.25 -0.88
CA CYS A 165 1.81 -9.51 -1.55
C CYS A 165 0.70 -10.51 -1.22
N ALA A 166 0.56 -11.54 -2.02
CA ALA A 166 -0.35 -12.65 -1.80
C ALA A 166 0.19 -13.90 -2.50
N THR A 167 -0.27 -15.07 -2.09
CA THR A 167 -0.01 -16.33 -2.80
C THR A 167 -1.05 -16.49 -3.88
N GLU A 168 -0.66 -16.68 -5.13
CA GLU A 168 -1.63 -16.98 -6.20
C GLU A 168 -2.31 -18.34 -5.98
N VAL A 169 -3.52 -18.50 -6.51
CA VAL A 169 -4.24 -19.78 -6.53
C VAL A 169 -4.23 -20.30 -7.97
N GLY A 170 -3.35 -21.27 -8.25
CA GLY A 170 -3.00 -21.62 -9.63
C GLY A 170 -1.85 -20.74 -10.16
N ASP A 171 -1.79 -20.58 -11.49
CA ASP A 171 -0.79 -19.78 -12.23
C ASP A 171 -1.52 -18.56 -12.79
N VAL A 172 -1.64 -17.52 -11.98
CA VAL A 172 -2.45 -16.33 -12.28
C VAL A 172 -1.68 -15.37 -13.17
N ASP A 173 -0.37 -15.23 -12.94
CA ASP A 173 0.48 -14.33 -13.70
C ASP A 173 1.01 -14.94 -15.01
N GLY A 174 0.81 -16.24 -15.23
CA GLY A 174 1.11 -16.93 -16.49
C GLY A 174 2.58 -17.28 -16.67
N ASP A 175 3.41 -17.17 -15.64
CA ASP A 175 4.85 -17.41 -15.74
C ASP A 175 5.22 -18.92 -15.78
N GLY A 176 4.24 -19.79 -15.55
CA GLY A 176 4.37 -21.24 -15.55
C GLY A 176 4.73 -21.85 -14.19
N ILE A 177 4.79 -21.03 -13.15
CA ILE A 177 4.84 -21.41 -11.74
C ILE A 177 3.43 -21.18 -11.17
N ALA A 178 3.03 -22.03 -10.22
CA ALA A 178 1.71 -21.95 -9.62
C ALA A 178 1.87 -21.98 -8.10
N ASP A 179 0.88 -21.42 -7.41
CA ASP A 179 0.76 -21.38 -5.96
C ASP A 179 1.97 -20.72 -5.28
N GLU A 180 2.53 -19.66 -5.88
CA GLU A 180 3.64 -18.88 -5.32
C GLU A 180 3.29 -17.49 -4.79
N GLU A 181 4.13 -16.96 -3.90
CA GLU A 181 3.94 -15.60 -3.39
C GLU A 181 4.40 -14.58 -4.42
N ILE A 182 3.46 -13.76 -4.89
CA ILE A 182 3.74 -12.62 -5.74
C ILE A 182 3.51 -11.31 -4.98
N CYS A 183 4.35 -10.32 -5.27
CA CYS A 183 4.30 -9.02 -4.63
C CYS A 183 3.94 -7.92 -5.63
N SER A 184 3.14 -6.97 -5.17
CA SER A 184 2.68 -5.84 -5.98
C SER A 184 3.85 -5.08 -6.58
N LEU A 185 3.68 -4.66 -7.83
CA LEU A 185 4.56 -3.70 -8.48
C LEU A 185 4.54 -2.33 -7.79
N GLU A 186 3.48 -2.04 -7.03
CA GLU A 186 3.35 -0.86 -6.19
C GLU A 186 3.83 -1.10 -4.76
N ASN A 187 4.35 -0.05 -4.12
CA ASN A 187 4.74 -0.09 -2.72
C ASN A 187 4.70 1.30 -2.10
N VAL A 188 4.58 1.34 -0.77
CA VAL A 188 4.66 2.58 0.00
C VAL A 188 6.06 2.75 0.59
N VAL A 189 6.77 3.78 0.16
CA VAL A 189 8.03 4.20 0.79
C VAL A 189 7.79 5.31 1.82
N LEU A 190 7.96 4.96 3.09
CA LEU A 190 7.89 5.88 4.22
C LEU A 190 9.28 6.32 4.64
N LEU A 191 9.63 7.58 4.35
CA LEU A 191 10.89 8.19 4.79
C LEU A 191 10.64 9.26 5.86
N ARG A 192 11.30 9.12 7.01
CA ARG A 192 11.27 10.13 8.06
C ARG A 192 12.28 11.24 7.79
N THR A 193 11.87 12.28 7.06
CA THR A 193 12.68 13.49 6.81
C THR A 193 12.66 14.48 7.99
N PRO A 194 13.54 15.50 8.07
CA PRO A 194 13.41 16.57 9.05
C PRO A 194 12.09 17.35 8.96
N GLY A 195 11.67 17.99 10.06
CA GLY A 195 10.47 18.83 10.10
C GLY A 195 9.15 18.08 10.29
N LYS A 196 8.04 18.76 9.99
CA LYS A 196 6.69 18.21 10.13
C LYS A 196 6.41 17.23 9.00
N GLN A 197 5.99 16.02 9.37
CA GLN A 197 5.60 15.00 8.42
C GLN A 197 4.10 15.11 8.15
N ILE A 198 3.76 15.15 6.87
CA ILE A 198 2.38 15.16 6.39
C ILE A 198 1.99 13.76 5.94
N PHE A 199 0.70 13.47 6.01
CA PHE A 199 0.14 12.26 5.45
C PHE A 199 0.12 12.33 3.92
N LYS A 200 0.32 11.18 3.30
CA LYS A 200 0.08 10.93 1.88
C LYS A 200 -1.02 9.89 1.74
N ASN A 201 -1.84 10.01 0.70
CA ASN A 201 -2.75 8.95 0.31
C ASN A 201 -1.90 7.77 -0.20
N VAL A 202 -2.22 6.58 0.27
CA VAL A 202 -1.56 5.30 -0.06
C VAL A 202 -2.59 4.19 -0.23
N THR A 203 -3.79 4.58 -0.66
CA THR A 203 -4.98 3.71 -0.68
C THR A 203 -4.73 2.53 -1.60
N ASP A 204 -4.35 2.80 -2.84
CA ASP A 204 -4.16 1.78 -3.87
C ASP A 204 -3.06 0.79 -3.45
N GLU A 205 -1.90 1.28 -3.04
CA GLU A 205 -0.72 0.44 -2.77
C GLU A 205 -0.90 -0.50 -1.57
N LEU A 206 -1.72 -0.11 -0.58
CA LEU A 206 -1.97 -0.91 0.63
C LEU A 206 -3.29 -1.67 0.61
N THR A 207 -4.14 -1.47 -0.40
CA THR A 207 -5.46 -2.13 -0.48
C THR A 207 -5.70 -2.85 -1.80
N SER A 208 -4.62 -3.11 -2.55
CA SER A 208 -4.65 -3.92 -3.76
C SER A 208 -3.27 -4.49 -4.11
N LEU A 209 -3.26 -5.39 -5.08
CA LEU A 209 -2.09 -6.02 -5.69
C LEU A 209 -2.09 -5.68 -7.18
N VAL A 210 -1.01 -5.06 -7.68
CA VAL A 210 -0.82 -4.81 -9.12
C VAL A 210 0.19 -5.82 -9.65
N VAL A 211 -0.21 -6.61 -10.63
CA VAL A 211 0.59 -7.68 -11.23
C VAL A 211 0.60 -7.58 -12.74
N CYS A 212 1.66 -8.04 -13.38
CA CYS A 212 1.66 -8.30 -14.81
C CYS A 212 1.11 -9.71 -15.04
N ILE A 213 0.16 -9.85 -15.96
CA ILE A 213 -0.36 -11.14 -16.40
C ILE A 213 0.17 -11.43 -17.79
N ASP A 214 0.88 -12.55 -17.96
CA ASP A 214 1.29 -13.12 -19.24
C ASP A 214 0.18 -14.03 -19.77
N GLN A 215 -0.61 -13.54 -20.71
CA GLN A 215 -1.66 -14.33 -21.36
C GLN A 215 -1.16 -15.15 -22.56
N ASP A 216 0.10 -14.98 -22.99
CA ASP A 216 0.68 -15.71 -24.13
C ASP A 216 2.14 -16.08 -23.87
N PRO A 217 2.41 -17.27 -23.31
CA PRO A 217 3.77 -17.75 -23.04
C PRO A 217 4.59 -17.99 -24.32
N THR A 218 4.00 -17.78 -25.51
CA THR A 218 4.66 -17.89 -26.81
C THR A 218 4.94 -16.53 -27.47
N ALA A 219 4.36 -15.43 -26.96
CA ALA A 219 4.66 -14.08 -27.38
C ALA A 219 5.85 -13.51 -26.60
N ALA A 220 6.66 -12.68 -27.27
CA ALA A 220 7.75 -11.98 -26.60
C ALA A 220 7.17 -10.79 -25.81
N VAL A 221 6.82 -11.03 -24.55
CA VAL A 221 6.39 -10.05 -23.53
C VAL A 221 5.11 -9.30 -23.92
N ASP A 222 3.97 -9.87 -23.56
CA ASP A 222 2.70 -9.16 -23.45
C ASP A 222 2.30 -9.16 -21.97
N CYS A 223 2.49 -8.01 -21.30
CA CYS A 223 2.12 -7.83 -19.90
C CYS A 223 0.83 -7.01 -19.86
N ASP A 224 -0.26 -7.62 -19.42
CA ASP A 224 -1.45 -6.89 -18.99
C ASP A 224 -1.27 -6.53 -17.51
N TYR A 225 -1.25 -5.25 -17.17
CA TYR A 225 -1.17 -4.80 -15.79
C TYR A 225 -2.57 -4.75 -15.19
N VAL A 226 -2.83 -5.63 -14.22
CA VAL A 226 -4.14 -5.77 -13.58
C VAL A 226 -4.01 -5.48 -12.09
N ARG A 227 -4.95 -4.70 -11.56
CA ARG A 227 -5.09 -4.43 -10.12
C ARG A 227 -6.16 -5.34 -9.53
N TYR A 228 -5.77 -6.16 -8.56
CA TYR A 228 -6.65 -7.00 -7.77
C TYR A 228 -6.92 -6.32 -6.44
N ALA A 229 -8.20 -6.13 -6.11
CA ALA A 229 -8.56 -5.74 -4.75
C ALA A 229 -8.08 -6.80 -3.74
N LEU A 230 -7.88 -6.43 -2.47
CA LEU A 230 -7.57 -7.44 -1.46
C LEU A 230 -8.65 -8.52 -1.42
N PHE A 231 -8.24 -9.77 -1.17
CA PHE A 231 -9.10 -10.92 -0.91
C PHE A 231 -9.85 -11.51 -2.12
N THR A 232 -9.49 -11.13 -3.34
CA THR A 232 -10.01 -11.81 -4.54
C THR A 232 -9.60 -13.28 -4.56
N ASP A 233 -10.49 -14.17 -5.02
CA ASP A 233 -10.30 -15.63 -5.04
C ASP A 233 -9.08 -16.13 -5.86
N ASP A 234 -8.54 -15.28 -6.74
CA ASP A 234 -7.29 -15.55 -7.47
C ASP A 234 -6.06 -15.62 -6.53
N PHE A 235 -6.20 -15.16 -5.28
CA PHE A 235 -5.10 -15.04 -4.32
C PHE A 235 -5.49 -15.38 -2.88
N GLU A 236 -4.58 -16.02 -2.15
CA GLU A 236 -4.67 -16.30 -0.71
C GLU A 236 -3.48 -15.73 0.07
N ASP A 237 -3.48 -15.90 1.40
CA ASP A 237 -2.34 -15.53 2.27
C ASP A 237 -1.87 -14.06 2.17
N TRP A 238 -2.81 -13.15 1.89
CA TRP A 238 -2.56 -11.71 1.76
C TRP A 238 -1.72 -11.13 2.91
N VAL A 239 -0.68 -10.37 2.54
CA VAL A 239 0.31 -9.88 3.50
C VAL A 239 0.84 -8.50 3.10
N TRP A 240 1.03 -7.62 4.08
CA TRP A 240 1.97 -6.51 3.93
C TRP A 240 3.37 -6.97 4.35
N GLN A 241 4.28 -7.05 3.39
CA GLN A 241 5.70 -7.15 3.68
C GLN A 241 6.22 -5.77 4.12
N TYR A 242 6.61 -5.68 5.40
CA TYR A 242 7.11 -4.46 6.01
C TYR A 242 8.63 -4.52 6.15
N TYR A 243 9.34 -3.99 5.16
CA TYR A 243 10.80 -3.87 5.19
C TYR A 243 11.20 -2.58 5.91
N ASN A 244 11.78 -2.71 7.10
CA ASN A 244 12.09 -1.58 7.98
C ASN A 244 13.60 -1.33 8.10
N THR A 245 14.06 -0.22 7.54
CA THR A 245 15.42 0.31 7.71
C THR A 245 15.43 1.52 8.64
N GLY A 246 15.12 1.26 9.91
CA GLY A 246 15.30 2.21 11.01
C GLY A 246 14.11 3.15 11.26
N LEU A 247 12.98 2.97 10.57
CA LEU A 247 11.75 3.72 10.85
C LEU A 247 11.14 3.26 12.17
N ARG A 248 10.95 4.23 13.08
CA ARG A 248 10.46 3.96 14.45
C ARG A 248 8.94 3.91 14.53
N LEU A 249 8.25 4.65 13.68
CA LEU A 249 6.79 4.70 13.67
C LEU A 249 6.30 5.02 12.26
N ALA A 250 5.59 4.09 11.65
CA ALA A 250 4.64 4.40 10.58
C ALA A 250 3.26 4.59 11.21
N GLN A 251 2.59 5.68 10.85
CA GLN A 251 1.22 5.94 11.28
C GLN A 251 0.32 5.94 10.06
N LEU A 252 -0.67 5.05 10.07
CA LEU A 252 -1.69 4.89 9.05
C LEU A 252 -3.03 5.36 9.60
N ARG A 253 -3.87 5.90 8.73
CA ARG A 253 -5.25 6.29 9.02
C ARG A 253 -6.17 5.78 7.93
N PHE A 254 -7.28 5.18 8.35
CA PHE A 254 -8.29 4.62 7.46
C PHE A 254 -9.57 5.44 7.62
N TYR A 255 -10.06 6.00 6.51
CA TYR A 255 -11.22 6.88 6.47
C TYR A 255 -12.30 6.21 5.61
N LEU A 256 -13.41 5.82 6.24
CA LEU A 256 -14.59 5.39 5.50
C LEU A 256 -15.16 6.55 4.68
N LEU A 257 -15.63 6.28 3.46
CA LEU A 257 -16.18 7.26 2.53
C LEU A 257 -17.71 7.35 2.57
#